data_AF-A0A5J6P9J6-F1
#
_entry.id   AF-A0A5J6P9J6-F1
#
_cell.length_a   1.000
_cell.length_b   1.000
_cell.length_c   1.000
_cell.angle_alpha   90.00
_cell.angle_beta   90.00
_cell.angle_gamma   90.00
#
_symmetry.space_group_name_H-M   'P 1'
#
loop_
_entity.id
_entity.type
_entity.pdbx_description
1 polymer ?
#
loop_
_entity_poly.entity_id
_entity_poly.type
_entity_poly.pdbx_seq_one_letter_code
_entity_poly.pdbx_strand_id
1 'polypeptide(L)'
;MHFPIKQSELMSELVAKVRGLSELLCAAISPEETFLVPASDDIFADIPPTRLLRVSEGQVDYVLNGKRVMHFEEGDLLGLPRSLNLPQGQFSCKAPITVIAYERDALMAAVNADLKSQRNWAYYLLCNLSLYELAFTQELRAEFQPAAGFMHYRTGETIIQQGDSAHKVYTLLEGAADAVCDGVTVGEIHANEIFGALAVFTRQPRMASVIATSDCTVLAVRKEEFITLIEHQPQICLGLIEEMAAKINQLNTQLLQLKTPKTA
;
A
#
# COMPACT_ATOMS: atom_id res chain seq x y z
N MET A 1 16.10 12.95 17.44
CA MET A 1 15.20 12.20 16.52
C MET A 1 15.03 13.03 15.28
N HIS A 2 15.41 12.48 14.14
CA HIS A 2 15.40 13.15 12.84
C HIS A 2 13.94 13.29 12.39
N PHE A 3 13.50 14.51 12.06
CA PHE A 3 12.17 14.74 11.50
C PHE A 3 12.08 14.02 10.14
N PRO A 4 11.03 13.24 9.87
CA PRO A 4 10.85 12.65 8.55
C PRO A 4 10.58 13.78 7.57
N ILE A 5 11.52 14.02 6.65
CA ILE A 5 11.25 14.73 5.41
C ILE A 5 9.98 14.09 4.83
N LYS A 6 8.96 14.89 4.53
CA LYS A 6 7.71 14.35 3.97
C LYS A 6 8.09 13.59 2.70
N GLN A 7 7.71 12.32 2.58
CA GLN A 7 8.07 11.48 1.40
C GLN A 7 7.72 12.15 0.06
N SER A 8 6.72 13.04 0.06
CA SER A 8 6.38 13.91 -1.07
C SER A 8 7.50 14.85 -1.53
N GLU A 9 8.33 15.37 -0.62
CA GLU A 9 9.46 16.26 -0.92
C GLU A 9 10.60 15.47 -1.57
N LEU A 10 10.92 14.28 -1.03
CA LEU A 10 11.93 13.37 -1.61
C LEU A 10 11.54 12.94 -3.03
N MET A 11 10.27 12.61 -3.26
CA MET A 11 9.75 12.28 -4.59
C MET A 11 9.89 13.45 -5.56
N SER A 12 9.53 14.65 -5.14
CA SER A 12 9.61 15.85 -5.99
C SER A 12 11.07 16.16 -6.39
N GLU A 13 12.01 16.04 -5.44
CA GLU A 13 13.43 16.22 -5.73
C GLU A 13 13.96 15.17 -6.72
N LEU A 14 13.55 13.91 -6.57
CA LEU A 14 13.94 12.84 -7.49
C LEU A 14 13.37 13.06 -8.89
N VAL A 15 12.09 13.42 -9.01
CA VAL A 15 11.46 13.74 -10.30
C VAL A 15 12.22 14.86 -11.00
N ALA A 16 12.54 15.95 -10.29
CA ALA A 16 13.31 17.05 -10.86
C ALA A 16 14.71 16.62 -11.36
N LYS A 17 15.41 15.75 -10.61
CA LYS A 17 16.71 15.20 -11.02
C LYS A 17 16.60 14.30 -12.25
N VAL A 18 15.61 13.40 -12.27
CA VAL A 18 15.36 12.49 -13.41
C VAL A 18 15.06 13.32 -14.66
N ARG A 19 14.24 14.36 -14.56
CA ARG A 19 13.89 15.24 -15.68
C ARG A 19 15.10 16.00 -16.22
N GLY A 20 15.90 16.62 -15.35
CA GLY A 20 17.11 17.33 -15.77
C GLY A 20 18.15 16.41 -16.43
N LEU A 21 18.29 15.18 -15.94
CA LEU A 21 19.17 14.19 -16.56
C LEU A 21 18.59 13.66 -17.89
N SER A 22 17.27 13.48 -17.99
CA SER A 22 16.60 13.11 -19.24
C SER A 22 16.87 14.13 -20.34
N GLU A 23 16.74 15.42 -20.01
CA GLU A 23 17.04 16.52 -20.94
C GLU A 23 18.49 16.50 -21.38
N LEU A 24 19.44 16.37 -20.45
CA LEU A 24 20.88 16.28 -20.78
C LEU A 24 21.22 15.11 -21.69
N LEU A 25 20.62 13.94 -21.44
CA LEU A 25 20.83 12.73 -22.23
C LEU A 25 20.23 12.89 -23.65
N CYS A 26 19.01 13.42 -23.73
CA CYS A 26 18.33 13.62 -25.01
C CYS A 26 18.97 14.74 -25.85
N ALA A 27 19.55 15.77 -25.21
CA ALA A 27 20.26 16.84 -25.91
C ALA A 27 21.53 16.37 -26.64
N ALA A 28 22.09 15.21 -26.24
CA ALA A 28 23.27 14.63 -26.86
C ALA A 28 22.97 13.83 -28.14
N ILE A 29 21.69 13.65 -28.48
CA ILE A 29 21.24 12.85 -29.63
C ILE A 29 20.19 13.61 -30.46
N SER A 30 20.14 13.33 -31.76
CA SER A 30 19.09 13.89 -32.61
C SER A 30 17.79 13.10 -32.43
N PRO A 31 16.64 13.77 -32.27
CA PRO A 31 15.35 13.08 -32.26
C PRO A 31 15.05 12.51 -33.65
N GLU A 32 14.32 11.39 -33.70
CA GLU A 32 13.87 10.82 -34.98
C GLU A 32 12.65 11.57 -35.50
N GLU A 33 11.60 11.66 -34.67
CA GLU A 33 10.33 12.24 -35.04
C GLU A 33 9.59 12.79 -33.82
N THR A 34 8.68 13.72 -34.07
CA THR A 34 7.72 14.21 -33.08
C THR A 34 6.33 13.94 -33.61
N PHE A 35 5.49 13.29 -32.81
CA PHE A 35 4.14 12.90 -33.21
C PHE A 35 3.17 12.93 -32.04
N LEU A 36 1.88 12.99 -32.39
CA LEU A 36 0.79 12.95 -31.43
C LEU A 36 0.36 11.50 -31.21
N VAL A 37 0.23 11.13 -29.94
CA VAL A 37 -0.38 9.85 -29.54
C VAL A 37 -1.78 10.16 -29.01
N PRO A 38 -2.85 9.60 -29.62
CA PRO A 38 -4.20 9.76 -29.09
C PRO A 38 -4.33 9.04 -27.74
N ALA A 39 -5.43 9.29 -27.03
CA ALA A 39 -5.74 8.54 -25.81
C ALA A 39 -5.64 7.02 -26.07
N SER A 40 -4.82 6.34 -25.29
CA SER A 40 -4.47 4.93 -25.49
C SER A 40 -4.16 4.28 -24.15
N ASP A 41 -4.52 3.00 -24.02
CA ASP A 41 -4.15 2.17 -22.88
C ASP A 41 -2.68 1.73 -22.93
N ASP A 42 -2.07 1.74 -24.12
CA ASP A 42 -0.64 1.52 -24.31
C ASP A 42 -0.09 2.46 -25.39
N ILE A 43 0.69 3.46 -24.99
CA ILE A 43 1.32 4.43 -25.91
C ILE A 43 2.44 3.79 -26.73
N PHE A 44 2.91 2.59 -26.38
CA PHE A 44 3.99 1.86 -27.07
C PHE A 44 3.49 0.71 -27.96
N ALA A 45 2.17 0.50 -28.08
CA ALA A 45 1.59 -0.66 -28.78
C ALA A 45 2.13 -0.86 -30.20
N ASP A 46 2.21 0.22 -30.98
CA ASP A 46 2.67 0.20 -32.37
C ASP A 46 4.09 0.79 -32.57
N ILE A 47 4.83 0.97 -31.48
CA ILE A 47 6.15 1.59 -31.50
C ILE A 47 7.22 0.50 -31.43
N PRO A 48 8.32 0.54 -32.20
CA PRO A 48 9.41 -0.42 -32.07
C PRO A 48 10.01 -0.49 -30.65
N PRO A 49 10.48 -1.67 -30.16
CA PRO A 49 11.08 -1.81 -28.83
C PRO A 49 12.32 -0.94 -28.61
N THR A 50 13.06 -0.61 -29.67
CA THR A 50 14.26 0.24 -29.61
C THR A 50 13.95 1.72 -29.44
N ARG A 51 12.71 2.15 -29.66
CA ARG A 51 12.33 3.56 -29.53
C ARG A 51 11.96 3.92 -28.11
N LEU A 52 12.62 4.98 -27.64
CA LEU A 52 12.32 5.68 -26.40
C LEU A 52 11.48 6.90 -26.72
N LEU A 53 10.59 7.28 -25.81
CA LEU A 53 9.73 8.45 -25.99
C LEU A 53 10.00 9.46 -24.90
N ARG A 54 10.25 10.70 -25.27
CA ARG A 54 10.23 11.82 -24.35
C ARG A 54 8.91 12.55 -24.47
N VAL A 55 8.24 12.79 -23.36
CA VAL A 55 7.00 13.58 -23.35
C VAL A 55 7.36 15.04 -23.64
N SER A 56 6.75 15.60 -24.68
CA SER A 56 6.86 17.02 -25.01
C SER A 56 5.64 17.81 -24.53
N GLU A 57 4.47 17.19 -24.51
CA GLU A 57 3.24 17.82 -24.03
C GLU A 57 2.26 16.73 -23.55
N GLY A 58 1.53 17.04 -22.48
CA GLY A 58 0.52 16.15 -21.90
C GLY A 58 1.03 15.29 -20.75
N GLN A 59 0.21 14.33 -20.35
CA GLN A 59 0.44 13.50 -19.17
C GLN A 59 0.29 12.02 -19.53
N VAL A 60 1.25 11.22 -19.07
CA VAL A 60 1.28 9.76 -19.24
C VAL A 60 1.18 9.10 -17.87
N ASP A 61 0.32 8.11 -17.75
CA ASP A 61 0.15 7.29 -16.57
C ASP A 61 0.87 5.96 -16.75
N TYR A 62 1.65 5.52 -15.76
CA TYR A 62 2.20 4.16 -15.73
C TYR A 62 1.35 3.27 -14.85
N VAL A 63 0.91 2.17 -15.45
CA VAL A 63 -0.10 1.26 -14.93
C VAL A 63 0.52 -0.11 -14.73
N LEU A 64 0.45 -0.64 -13.52
CA LEU A 64 0.89 -1.98 -13.17
C LEU A 64 -0.30 -2.75 -12.60
N ASN A 65 -0.57 -3.96 -13.11
CA ASN A 65 -1.72 -4.79 -12.69
C ASN A 65 -3.07 -4.05 -12.72
N GLY A 66 -3.29 -3.18 -13.71
CA GLY A 66 -4.52 -2.39 -13.87
C GLY A 66 -4.65 -1.19 -12.94
N LYS A 67 -3.64 -0.90 -12.11
CA LYS A 67 -3.60 0.25 -11.20
C LYS A 67 -2.56 1.27 -11.65
N ARG A 68 -2.91 2.55 -11.53
CA ARG A 68 -1.99 3.66 -11.81
C ARG A 68 -1.00 3.80 -10.64
N VAL A 69 0.28 3.64 -10.94
CA VAL A 69 1.36 3.73 -9.94
C VAL A 69 2.01 5.11 -9.94
N MET A 70 2.17 5.71 -11.11
CA MET A 70 2.84 7.00 -11.26
C MET A 70 2.36 7.72 -12.52
N HIS A 71 2.66 9.02 -12.60
CA HIS A 71 2.47 9.82 -13.79
C HIS A 71 3.78 10.45 -14.23
N PHE A 72 3.86 10.74 -15.52
CA PHE A 72 4.96 11.38 -16.22
C PHE A 72 4.42 12.58 -17.00
N GLU A 73 5.25 13.59 -17.13
CA GLU A 73 4.91 14.88 -17.73
C GLU A 73 6.01 15.32 -18.70
N GLU A 74 5.89 16.54 -19.21
CA GLU A 74 6.88 17.16 -20.08
C GLU A 74 8.31 17.02 -19.57
N GLY A 75 9.18 16.53 -20.45
CA GLY A 75 10.60 16.32 -20.20
C GLY A 75 10.97 14.89 -19.81
N ASP A 76 10.01 14.07 -19.38
CA ASP A 76 10.28 12.72 -18.92
C ASP A 76 10.54 11.74 -20.07
N LEU A 77 11.57 10.90 -19.92
CA LEU A 77 11.96 9.86 -20.87
C LEU A 77 11.36 8.50 -20.47
N LEU A 78 10.68 7.85 -21.40
CA LEU A 78 9.90 6.63 -21.23
C LEU A 78 10.43 5.50 -22.13
N GLY A 79 10.14 4.25 -21.75
CA GLY A 79 10.40 3.07 -22.58
C GLY A 79 11.78 2.42 -22.38
N LEU A 80 12.57 2.85 -21.41
CA LEU A 80 13.89 2.25 -21.16
C LEU A 80 13.85 0.76 -20.78
N PRO A 81 13.05 0.31 -19.81
CA PRO A 81 12.97 -1.12 -19.48
C PRO A 81 12.48 -1.96 -20.67
N ARG A 82 11.48 -1.44 -21.40
CA ARG A 82 10.98 -2.01 -22.65
C ARG A 82 12.07 -2.26 -23.68
N SER A 83 12.95 -1.29 -23.88
CA SER A 83 14.05 -1.38 -24.86
C SER A 83 15.09 -2.46 -24.55
N LEU A 84 15.07 -2.96 -23.31
CA LEU A 84 15.88 -4.06 -22.81
C LEU A 84 15.08 -5.36 -22.65
N ASN A 85 13.82 -5.39 -23.10
CA ASN A 85 12.88 -6.49 -22.95
C ASN A 85 12.71 -6.94 -21.48
N LEU A 86 12.70 -5.98 -20.56
CA LEU A 86 12.48 -6.23 -19.14
C LEU A 86 10.97 -6.26 -18.83
N PRO A 87 10.52 -7.05 -17.84
CA PRO A 87 9.16 -6.97 -17.34
C PRO A 87 8.84 -5.56 -16.82
N GLN A 88 7.73 -5.00 -17.27
CA GLN A 88 7.27 -3.67 -16.88
C GLN A 88 5.73 -3.59 -16.95
N GLY A 89 5.18 -2.53 -16.36
CA GLY A 89 3.80 -2.11 -16.58
C GLY A 89 3.58 -1.48 -17.95
N GLN A 90 2.38 -0.94 -18.14
CA GLN A 90 1.96 -0.26 -19.37
C GLN A 90 1.98 1.24 -19.17
N PHE A 91 2.27 1.97 -20.25
CA PHE A 91 2.19 3.43 -20.27
C PHE A 91 0.91 3.81 -21.01
N SER A 92 -0.01 4.49 -20.34
CA SER A 92 -1.31 4.87 -20.86
C SER A 92 -1.48 6.39 -20.86
N CYS A 93 -2.36 6.92 -21.69
CA CYS A 93 -2.74 8.33 -21.65
C CYS A 93 -4.25 8.48 -21.86
N LYS A 94 -4.88 9.34 -21.05
CA LYS A 94 -6.33 9.60 -21.11
C LYS A 94 -6.72 10.72 -22.09
N ALA A 95 -5.78 11.60 -22.38
CA ALA A 95 -5.89 12.67 -23.34
C ALA A 95 -4.74 12.55 -24.34
N PRO A 96 -4.88 13.11 -25.56
CA PRO A 96 -3.79 13.14 -26.52
C PRO A 96 -2.52 13.77 -25.93
N ILE A 97 -1.37 13.19 -26.25
CA ILE A 97 -0.05 13.65 -25.83
C ILE A 97 0.84 13.88 -27.05
N THR A 98 1.82 14.77 -26.92
CA THR A 98 2.88 14.94 -27.92
C THR A 98 4.17 14.34 -27.39
N VAL A 99 4.79 13.47 -28.18
CA VAL A 99 6.03 12.77 -27.82
C VAL A 99 7.11 12.96 -28.87
N ILE A 100 8.36 12.89 -28.42
CA ILE A 100 9.55 12.92 -29.26
C ILE A 100 10.21 11.54 -29.17
N ALA A 101 10.40 10.89 -30.32
CA ALA A 101 11.05 9.59 -30.39
C ALA A 101 12.58 9.71 -30.49
N TYR A 102 13.26 8.83 -29.78
CA TYR A 102 14.72 8.68 -29.80
C TYR A 102 15.08 7.21 -29.97
N GLU A 103 16.09 6.92 -30.78
CA GLU A 103 16.64 5.57 -30.89
C GLU A 103 17.54 5.23 -29.71
N ARG A 104 17.26 4.09 -29.06
CA ARG A 104 18.03 3.60 -27.91
C ARG A 104 19.50 3.42 -28.27
N ASP A 105 19.80 2.86 -29.44
CA ASP A 105 21.21 2.61 -29.83
C ASP A 105 21.98 3.92 -30.03
N ALA A 106 21.33 4.97 -30.54
CA ALA A 106 21.92 6.31 -30.63
C ALA A 106 22.16 6.91 -29.23
N LEU A 107 21.21 6.77 -28.31
CA LEU A 107 21.38 7.18 -26.91
C LEU A 107 22.57 6.45 -26.28
N MET A 108 22.67 5.14 -26.46
CA MET A 108 23.77 4.35 -25.90
C MET A 108 25.12 4.74 -26.50
N ALA A 109 25.18 5.05 -27.80
CA ALA A 109 26.40 5.54 -28.42
C ALA A 109 26.84 6.89 -27.82
N ALA A 110 25.90 7.82 -27.62
CA ALA A 110 26.17 9.12 -27.00
C ALA A 110 26.58 8.99 -25.52
N VAL A 111 25.89 8.14 -24.76
CA VAL A 111 26.24 7.83 -23.36
C VAL A 111 27.67 7.30 -23.24
N ASN A 112 28.08 6.45 -24.19
CA ASN A 112 29.41 5.82 -24.17
C ASN A 112 30.52 6.70 -24.76
N ALA A 113 30.21 7.88 -25.28
CA ALA A 113 31.19 8.75 -25.94
C ALA A 113 32.26 9.29 -24.99
N ASP A 114 31.91 9.54 -23.72
CA ASP A 114 32.83 10.09 -22.72
C ASP A 114 32.42 9.76 -21.27
N LEU A 115 33.37 9.91 -20.34
CA LEU A 115 33.17 9.57 -18.92
C LEU A 115 32.09 10.43 -18.23
N LYS A 116 31.89 11.68 -18.64
CA LYS A 116 30.86 12.56 -18.05
C LYS A 116 29.48 12.07 -18.47
N SER A 117 29.30 11.69 -19.72
CA SER A 117 28.05 11.12 -20.25
C SER A 117 27.72 9.77 -19.60
N GLN A 118 28.72 8.89 -19.42
CA GLN A 118 28.56 7.63 -18.68
C GLN A 118 28.15 7.86 -17.23
N ARG A 119 28.75 8.85 -16.55
CA ARG A 119 28.39 9.20 -15.16
C ARG A 119 26.96 9.74 -15.08
N ASN A 120 26.57 10.62 -15.99
CA ASN A 120 25.20 11.16 -16.04
C ASN A 120 24.17 10.05 -16.28
N TRP A 121 24.48 9.09 -17.15
CA TRP A 121 23.67 7.90 -17.37
C TRP A 121 23.51 7.05 -16.11
N ALA A 122 24.62 6.75 -15.41
CA ALA A 122 24.57 6.00 -14.16
C ALA A 122 23.72 6.72 -13.10
N TYR A 123 23.86 8.04 -12.97
CA TYR A 123 23.04 8.85 -12.08
C TYR A 123 21.57 8.84 -12.46
N TYR A 124 21.28 8.91 -13.76
CA TYR A 124 19.92 8.84 -14.27
C TYR A 124 19.26 7.50 -13.88
N LEU A 125 19.94 6.38 -14.15
CA LEU A 125 19.43 5.05 -13.82
C LEU A 125 19.20 4.86 -12.32
N LEU A 126 20.11 5.35 -11.47
CA LEU A 126 19.95 5.30 -10.01
C LEU A 126 18.76 6.12 -9.54
N CYS A 127 18.59 7.35 -10.05
CA CYS A 127 17.44 8.18 -9.69
C CYS A 127 16.13 7.55 -10.15
N ASN A 128 16.12 6.96 -11.35
CA ASN A 128 14.97 6.29 -11.93
C ASN A 128 14.56 5.05 -11.11
N LEU A 129 15.54 4.23 -10.68
CA LEU A 129 15.30 3.09 -9.79
C LEU A 129 14.72 3.53 -8.44
N SER A 130 15.30 4.55 -7.81
CA SER A 130 14.80 5.08 -6.53
C SER A 130 13.40 5.67 -6.65
N LEU A 131 13.07 6.30 -7.79
CA LEU A 131 11.72 6.83 -8.05
C LEU A 131 10.69 5.69 -8.09
N TYR A 132 10.98 4.61 -8.82
CA TYR A 132 10.12 3.44 -8.87
C TYR A 132 9.97 2.76 -7.50
N GLU A 133 11.05 2.61 -6.73
CA GLU A 133 11.01 2.03 -5.38
C GLU A 133 10.05 2.80 -4.47
N LEU A 134 10.13 4.12 -4.47
CA LEU A 134 9.25 4.97 -3.66
C LEU A 134 7.80 4.92 -4.15
N ALA A 135 7.58 4.95 -5.47
CA ALA A 135 6.24 4.86 -6.05
C ALA A 135 5.55 3.52 -5.71
N PHE A 136 6.26 2.41 -5.85
CA PHE A 136 5.74 1.09 -5.48
C PHE A 136 5.49 0.95 -3.99
N THR A 137 6.35 1.53 -3.15
CA THR A 137 6.15 1.50 -1.69
C THR A 137 4.89 2.28 -1.26
N GLN A 138 4.56 3.37 -1.96
CA GLN A 138 3.32 4.11 -1.71
C GLN A 138 2.09 3.30 -2.11
N GLU A 139 2.12 2.66 -3.28
CA GLU A 139 1.00 1.82 -3.74
C GLU A 139 0.79 0.62 -2.82
N LEU A 140 1.87 -0.06 -2.40
CA LEU A 140 1.78 -1.17 -1.45
C LEU A 140 1.07 -0.73 -0.17
N ARG A 141 1.36 0.48 0.35
CA ARG A 141 0.68 1.03 1.53
C ARG A 141 -0.78 1.42 1.27
N ALA A 142 -1.10 1.92 0.08
CA ALA A 142 -2.47 2.30 -0.29
C ALA A 142 -3.37 1.06 -0.50
N GLU A 143 -2.82 -0.01 -1.07
CA GLU A 143 -3.49 -1.31 -1.21
C GLU A 143 -3.79 -1.96 0.14
N PHE A 144 -2.96 -1.69 1.16
CA PHE A 144 -3.18 -2.13 2.55
C PHE A 144 -4.01 -1.18 3.42
N GLN A 145 -4.79 -0.28 2.82
CA GLN A 145 -5.87 0.39 3.56
C GLN A 145 -7.14 -0.44 3.41
N PRO A 146 -7.51 -1.28 4.40
CA PRO A 146 -8.81 -1.95 4.38
C PRO A 146 -9.90 -0.89 4.22
N ALA A 147 -11.00 -1.24 3.54
CA ALA A 147 -12.21 -0.43 3.49
C ALA A 147 -12.90 -0.53 4.86
N ALA A 148 -12.22 -0.05 5.89
CA ALA A 148 -12.62 -0.17 7.25
C ALA A 148 -13.75 0.84 7.51
N GLY A 149 -14.91 0.32 7.89
CA GLY A 149 -16.05 1.15 8.25
C GLY A 149 -15.91 1.59 9.70
N PHE A 150 -15.83 2.90 9.95
CA PHE A 150 -16.04 3.44 11.28
C PHE A 150 -17.52 3.24 11.64
N MET A 151 -17.76 2.61 12.79
CA MET A 151 -19.09 2.39 13.35
C MET A 151 -19.15 2.99 14.75
N HIS A 152 -20.26 3.63 15.07
CA HIS A 152 -20.51 4.20 16.39
C HIS A 152 -21.62 3.41 17.08
N TYR A 153 -21.39 3.10 18.34
CA TYR A 153 -22.34 2.40 19.20
C TYR A 153 -22.55 3.21 20.47
N ARG A 154 -23.80 3.34 20.89
CA ARG A 154 -24.15 3.95 22.17
C ARG A 154 -24.00 2.95 23.30
N THR A 155 -23.87 3.47 24.51
CA THR A 155 -23.90 2.68 25.74
C THR A 155 -25.10 1.72 25.75
N GLY A 156 -24.86 0.43 25.97
CA GLY A 156 -25.83 -0.66 25.98
C GLY A 156 -26.10 -1.32 24.63
N GLU A 157 -25.59 -0.78 23.52
CA GLU A 157 -25.78 -1.39 22.20
C GLU A 157 -24.88 -2.60 22.00
N THR A 158 -25.40 -3.58 21.25
CA THR A 158 -24.67 -4.82 20.92
C THR A 158 -23.86 -4.63 19.64
N ILE A 159 -22.55 -4.81 19.74
CA ILE A 159 -21.58 -4.71 18.64
C ILE A 159 -21.46 -6.06 17.91
N ILE A 160 -21.44 -7.16 18.68
CA ILE A 160 -21.40 -8.54 18.20
C ILE A 160 -22.46 -9.33 18.94
N GLN A 161 -23.22 -10.17 18.23
CA GLN A 161 -24.18 -11.08 18.83
C GLN A 161 -23.60 -12.51 18.88
N GLN A 162 -23.72 -13.16 20.04
CA GLN A 162 -23.37 -14.57 20.21
C GLN A 162 -24.19 -15.45 19.24
N GLY A 163 -23.54 -16.43 18.62
CA GLY A 163 -24.15 -17.34 17.64
C GLY A 163 -24.09 -16.87 16.19
N ASP A 164 -23.80 -15.59 15.93
CA ASP A 164 -23.73 -15.07 14.57
C ASP A 164 -22.52 -15.61 13.79
N SER A 165 -22.61 -15.55 12.46
CA SER A 165 -21.49 -15.83 11.57
C SER A 165 -20.46 -14.69 11.59
N ALA A 166 -19.19 -15.04 11.70
CA ALA A 166 -18.10 -14.06 11.78
C ALA A 166 -17.62 -13.61 10.39
N HIS A 167 -18.16 -12.48 9.91
CA HIS A 167 -17.77 -11.85 8.64
C HIS A 167 -16.87 -10.61 8.80
N LYS A 168 -16.69 -10.12 10.02
CA LYS A 168 -15.91 -8.91 10.33
C LYS A 168 -15.04 -9.12 11.56
N VAL A 169 -13.93 -8.39 11.63
CA VAL A 169 -13.09 -8.22 12.83
C VAL A 169 -13.15 -6.76 13.22
N TYR A 170 -13.06 -6.48 14.51
CA TYR A 170 -13.29 -5.15 15.07
C TYR A 170 -12.08 -4.70 15.88
N THR A 171 -11.82 -3.40 15.86
CA THR A 171 -10.88 -2.74 16.79
C THR A 171 -11.65 -1.63 17.50
N LEU A 172 -11.64 -1.64 18.83
CA LEU A 172 -12.24 -0.56 19.61
C LEU A 172 -11.30 0.64 19.56
N LEU A 173 -11.71 1.79 19.02
CA LEU A 173 -10.84 2.98 18.94
C LEU A 173 -11.02 3.87 20.18
N GLU A 174 -12.27 4.04 20.60
CA GLU A 174 -12.64 4.84 21.76
C GLU A 174 -13.81 4.17 22.48
N GLY A 175 -13.87 4.33 23.81
CA GLY A 175 -14.90 3.75 24.67
C GLY A 175 -14.48 2.47 25.38
N ALA A 176 -15.46 1.75 25.93
CA ALA A 176 -15.31 0.47 26.59
C ALA A 176 -16.50 -0.45 26.26
N ALA A 177 -16.23 -1.76 26.21
CA ALA A 177 -17.25 -2.77 25.96
C ALA A 177 -16.97 -4.05 26.76
N ASP A 178 -18.00 -4.84 26.99
CA ASP A 178 -17.91 -6.13 27.69
C ASP A 178 -18.23 -7.28 26.74
N ALA A 179 -17.44 -8.34 26.82
CA ALA A 179 -17.75 -9.63 26.23
C ALA A 179 -18.64 -10.43 27.18
N VAL A 180 -19.81 -10.86 26.70
CA VAL A 180 -20.83 -11.58 27.47
C VAL A 180 -21.14 -12.92 26.81
N CYS A 181 -20.98 -14.02 27.53
CA CYS A 181 -21.32 -15.36 27.08
C CYS A 181 -22.45 -15.91 27.97
N ASP A 182 -23.57 -16.30 27.38
CA ASP A 182 -24.72 -16.85 28.11
C ASP A 182 -25.18 -15.98 29.30
N GLY A 183 -25.11 -14.66 29.14
CA GLY A 183 -25.49 -13.67 30.15
C GLY A 183 -24.43 -13.39 31.23
N VAL A 184 -23.26 -14.02 31.16
CA VAL A 184 -22.14 -13.81 32.09
C VAL A 184 -21.05 -12.99 31.39
N THR A 185 -20.59 -11.91 32.03
CA THR A 185 -19.43 -11.15 31.55
C THR A 185 -18.18 -12.01 31.65
N VAL A 186 -17.55 -12.30 30.50
CA VAL A 186 -16.36 -13.14 30.38
C VAL A 186 -15.09 -12.34 30.10
N GLY A 187 -15.20 -11.04 29.89
CA GLY A 187 -14.05 -10.15 29.78
C GLY A 187 -14.46 -8.73 29.40
N GLU A 188 -13.55 -7.80 29.66
CA GLU A 188 -13.65 -6.41 29.23
C GLU A 188 -12.85 -6.24 27.92
N ILE A 189 -13.22 -5.22 27.14
CA ILE A 189 -12.58 -4.80 25.90
C ILE A 189 -12.25 -3.31 26.02
N HIS A 190 -10.98 -2.98 25.82
CA HIS A 190 -10.48 -1.61 25.95
C HIS A 190 -10.08 -1.00 24.61
N ALA A 191 -9.88 0.33 24.61
CA ALA A 191 -9.41 1.04 23.43
C ALA A 191 -8.09 0.44 22.90
N ASN A 192 -8.01 0.34 21.58
CA ASN A 192 -7.01 -0.32 20.75
C ASN A 192 -7.01 -1.86 20.78
N GLU A 193 -7.91 -2.52 21.53
CA GLU A 193 -8.01 -3.99 21.53
C GLU A 193 -8.73 -4.49 20.27
N ILE A 194 -8.22 -5.59 19.70
CA ILE A 194 -8.86 -6.28 18.57
C ILE A 194 -9.79 -7.36 19.13
N PHE A 195 -11.06 -7.33 18.72
CA PHE A 195 -12.06 -8.29 19.16
C PHE A 195 -12.84 -8.90 18.00
N GLY A 196 -13.42 -10.07 18.26
CA GLY A 196 -14.09 -10.87 17.23
C GLY A 196 -13.14 -11.55 16.23
N ALA A 197 -11.83 -11.50 16.42
CA ALA A 197 -10.87 -12.19 15.53
C ALA A 197 -10.95 -13.73 15.64
N LEU A 198 -11.22 -14.25 16.85
CA LEU A 198 -11.14 -15.69 17.11
C LEU A 198 -12.11 -16.51 16.24
N ALA A 199 -13.37 -16.07 16.12
CA ALA A 199 -14.39 -16.75 15.30
C ALA A 199 -14.03 -16.77 13.80
N VAL A 200 -13.28 -15.75 13.33
CA VAL A 200 -12.78 -15.71 11.95
C VAL A 200 -11.72 -16.79 11.72
N PHE A 201 -10.80 -16.99 12.67
CA PHE A 201 -9.73 -17.98 12.56
C PHE A 201 -10.21 -19.41 12.79
N THR A 202 -11.03 -19.65 13.83
CA THR A 202 -11.52 -20.98 14.18
C THR A 202 -12.63 -21.47 13.25
N ARG A 203 -13.20 -20.59 12.43
CA ARG A 203 -14.36 -20.85 11.57
C ARG A 203 -15.58 -21.33 12.36
N GLN A 204 -15.69 -20.87 13.60
CA GLN A 204 -16.81 -21.12 14.48
C GLN A 204 -17.73 -19.89 14.57
N PRO A 205 -19.01 -20.05 14.98
CA PRO A 205 -19.87 -18.93 15.30
C PRO A 205 -19.28 -18.04 16.41
N ARG A 206 -19.83 -16.83 16.57
CA ARG A 206 -19.48 -15.93 17.68
C ARG A 206 -19.71 -16.62 19.02
N MET A 207 -18.64 -16.78 19.81
CA MET A 207 -18.72 -17.46 21.11
C MET A 207 -19.30 -16.58 22.22
N ALA A 208 -19.28 -15.26 22.06
CA ALA A 208 -19.82 -14.31 23.02
C ALA A 208 -20.40 -13.10 22.29
N SER A 209 -21.37 -12.45 22.91
CA SER A 209 -21.83 -11.12 22.52
C SER A 209 -20.82 -10.07 23.01
N VAL A 210 -20.75 -8.93 22.33
CA VAL A 210 -20.00 -7.76 22.78
C VAL A 210 -20.95 -6.59 22.92
N ILE A 211 -21.03 -6.02 24.11
CA ILE A 211 -21.99 -4.97 24.46
C ILE A 211 -21.21 -3.74 24.91
N ALA A 212 -21.52 -2.58 24.33
CA ALA A 212 -20.89 -1.32 24.68
C ALA A 212 -21.24 -0.91 26.12
N THR A 213 -20.24 -0.66 26.97
CA THR A 213 -20.43 -0.16 28.35
C THR A 213 -20.28 1.36 28.43
N SER A 214 -19.74 1.98 27.39
CA SER A 214 -19.80 3.42 27.11
C SER A 214 -20.13 3.67 25.64
N ASP A 215 -20.26 4.94 25.24
CA ASP A 215 -20.27 5.27 23.82
C ASP A 215 -18.94 4.85 23.18
N CYS A 216 -19.01 4.13 22.06
CA CYS A 216 -17.89 3.45 21.42
C CYS A 216 -17.75 3.89 19.96
N THR A 217 -16.50 4.10 19.55
CA THR A 217 -16.10 4.20 18.15
C THR A 217 -15.30 2.96 17.79
N VAL A 218 -15.74 2.26 16.76
CA VAL A 218 -15.21 0.93 16.40
C VAL A 218 -14.80 0.93 14.94
N LEU A 219 -13.62 0.41 14.65
CA LEU A 219 -13.17 0.13 13.30
C LEU A 219 -13.59 -1.31 12.94
N ALA A 220 -14.31 -1.51 11.84
CA ALA A 220 -14.67 -2.84 11.38
C ALA A 220 -14.04 -3.18 10.03
N VAL A 221 -13.34 -4.31 9.99
CA VAL A 221 -12.62 -4.83 8.82
C VAL A 221 -13.28 -6.13 8.38
N ARG A 222 -13.44 -6.34 7.07
CA ARG A 222 -14.00 -7.60 6.55
C ARG A 222 -13.03 -8.75 6.79
N LYS A 223 -13.56 -9.97 6.96
CA LYS A 223 -12.76 -11.17 7.20
C LYS A 223 -11.65 -11.35 6.15
N GLU A 224 -11.99 -11.20 4.88
CA GLU A 224 -11.06 -11.41 3.76
C GLU A 224 -9.91 -10.40 3.82
N GLU A 225 -10.24 -9.12 4.04
CA GLU A 225 -9.25 -8.04 4.20
C GLU A 225 -8.37 -8.25 5.44
N PHE A 226 -8.95 -8.72 6.55
CA PHE A 226 -8.20 -8.99 7.77
C PHE A 226 -7.20 -10.14 7.60
N ILE A 227 -7.56 -11.19 6.85
CA ILE A 227 -6.63 -12.28 6.51
C ILE A 227 -5.49 -11.73 5.65
N THR A 228 -5.81 -10.94 4.63
CA THR A 228 -4.78 -10.30 3.78
C THR A 228 -3.86 -9.37 4.58
N LEU A 229 -4.38 -8.64 5.56
CA LEU A 229 -3.56 -7.81 6.45
C LEU A 229 -2.53 -8.64 7.22
N ILE A 230 -2.93 -9.79 7.74
CA ILE A 230 -2.04 -10.69 8.47
C ILE A 230 -0.93 -11.25 7.57
N GLU A 231 -1.27 -11.62 6.35
CA GLU A 231 -0.30 -12.16 5.38
C GLU A 231 0.82 -11.16 5.05
N HIS A 232 0.49 -9.87 4.99
CA HIS A 232 1.42 -8.80 4.59
C HIS A 232 2.04 -8.04 5.77
N GLN A 233 1.42 -8.12 6.96
CA GLN A 233 1.84 -7.44 8.18
C GLN A 233 1.83 -8.43 9.37
N PRO A 234 2.79 -9.37 9.41
CA PRO A 234 2.83 -10.42 10.44
C PRO A 234 2.97 -9.89 11.87
N GLN A 235 3.42 -8.64 12.05
CA GLN A 235 3.44 -7.97 13.35
C GLN A 235 2.04 -7.81 13.98
N ILE A 236 0.97 -7.69 13.17
CA ILE A 236 -0.41 -7.66 13.68
C ILE A 236 -0.76 -8.98 14.36
N CYS A 237 -0.32 -10.10 13.76
CA CYS A 237 -0.47 -11.42 14.36
C CYS A 237 0.28 -11.54 15.68
N LEU A 238 1.47 -10.95 15.80
CA LEU A 238 2.23 -10.97 17.03
C LEU A 238 1.45 -10.29 18.18
N GLY A 239 0.89 -9.11 17.94
CA GLY A 239 0.06 -8.41 18.92
C GLY A 239 -1.16 -9.22 19.36
N LEU A 240 -1.85 -9.87 18.42
CA LEU A 240 -2.98 -10.77 18.74
C LEU A 240 -2.55 -11.96 19.60
N ILE A 241 -1.40 -12.57 19.30
CA ILE A 241 -0.86 -13.69 20.07
C ILE A 241 -0.50 -13.26 21.49
N GLU A 242 0.12 -12.08 21.65
CA GLU A 242 0.45 -11.49 22.95
C GLU A 242 -0.81 -11.22 23.79
N GLU A 243 -1.85 -10.63 23.19
CA GLU A 243 -3.15 -10.40 23.84
C GLU A 243 -3.81 -11.72 24.26
N MET A 244 -3.85 -12.72 23.38
CA MET A 244 -4.39 -14.04 23.69
C MET A 244 -3.62 -14.70 24.83
N ALA A 245 -2.29 -14.62 24.83
CA ALA A 245 -1.45 -15.15 25.89
C ALA A 245 -1.72 -14.45 27.23
N ALA A 246 -1.85 -13.12 27.23
CA ALA A 246 -2.21 -12.35 28.41
C ALA A 246 -3.58 -12.78 28.97
N LYS A 247 -4.59 -12.95 28.10
CA LYS A 247 -5.95 -13.36 28.50
C LYS A 247 -5.98 -14.79 29.06
N ILE A 248 -5.23 -15.72 28.46
CA ILE A 248 -5.07 -17.10 29.00
C ILE A 248 -4.45 -17.08 30.39
N ASN A 249 -3.40 -16.28 30.61
CA ASN A 249 -2.75 -16.17 31.92
C ASN A 249 -3.69 -15.57 32.98
N GLN A 250 -4.48 -14.57 32.61
CA GLN A 250 -5.51 -13.98 33.48
C GLN A 250 -6.56 -15.03 33.88
N LEU A 251 -7.09 -15.78 32.91
CA LEU A 251 -8.06 -16.84 33.16
C LEU A 251 -7.49 -17.95 34.05
N ASN A 252 -6.25 -18.37 33.82
CA ASN A 252 -5.56 -19.35 34.67
C ASN A 252 -5.42 -18.87 36.11
N THR A 253 -5.11 -17.57 36.31
CA THR A 253 -4.99 -16.97 37.64
C THR A 253 -6.33 -16.97 38.37
N GLN A 254 -7.42 -16.62 37.68
CA GLN A 254 -8.79 -16.68 38.23
C GLN A 254 -9.20 -18.11 38.59
N LEU A 255 -8.87 -19.09 37.75
CA LEU A 255 -9.13 -20.51 38.03
C LEU A 255 -8.36 -21.00 39.26
N LEU A 256 -7.12 -20.57 39.44
CA LEU A 256 -6.32 -20.91 40.63
C LEU A 256 -6.96 -20.31 41.91
N GLN A 257 -7.40 -19.06 41.86
CA GLN A 257 -8.09 -18.42 42.99
C GLN A 257 -9.40 -19.14 43.36
N LEU A 258 -10.16 -19.61 42.37
CA LEU A 258 -11.39 -20.40 42.60
C LEU A 258 -11.11 -21.79 43.18
N LYS A 259 -9.97 -22.41 42.84
CA LYS A 259 -9.58 -23.75 43.32
C LYS A 259 -8.84 -23.73 44.66
N THR A 260 -8.46 -22.57 45.18
CA THR A 260 -7.77 -22.50 46.48
C THR A 260 -8.85 -22.44 47.57
N PRO A 261 -9.01 -23.46 48.44
CA PRO A 261 -10.04 -23.43 49.47
C PRO A 261 -9.79 -22.22 50.39
N LYS A 262 -10.84 -21.47 50.74
CA LYS A 262 -10.78 -20.60 51.93
C LYS A 262 -10.53 -21.51 53.14
N THR A 263 -9.28 -21.66 53.54
CA THR A 263 -8.94 -22.13 54.89
C THR A 263 -9.48 -21.10 55.87
N ALA A 264 -10.57 -21.49 56.53
CA ALA A 264 -11.12 -20.81 57.70
C ALA A 264 -10.18 -20.95 58.90
#